data_AF-A0A969VJT7-F1
#
_entry.id   AF-A0A969VJT7-F1
#
_cell.length_a   1.000
_cell.length_b   1.000
_cell.length_c   1.000
_cell.angle_alpha   90.00
_cell.angle_beta   90.00
_cell.angle_gamma   90.00
#
_symmetry.space_group_name_H-M   'P 1'
#
loop_
_entity.id
_entity.type
_entity.pdbx_description
1 polymer ?
#
loop_
_entity_poly.entity_id
_entity_poly.type
_entity_poly.pdbx_seq_one_letter_code
_entity_poly.pdbx_strand_id
1 'polypeptide(L)'
;MKPILTFLAALCLAAPVFAHGFTAGDLEIKHPHIPQPAASAKAAGGFMTITNNGTEPDRLIGIESTIAAKSEVHESKVDANGVGTMTHIDAIEIPPGGSVTLEHGGLHVMFMGLSAPLTEGDLHKATLIFEKAGRVEVEFSVDAPTGQGDGHDHSTMDHSSMEHSKMDHSGMAHGDHSAMAPVMTGDPLVDIEALLKAQLTRRKTR
;
A
#
# COMPACT_ATOMS: atom_id res chain seq x y z
N MET A 1 -54.96 37.25 27.76
CA MET A 1 -53.91 37.70 26.83
C MET A 1 -52.55 37.38 27.47
N LYS A 2 -51.71 36.56 26.83
CA LYS A 2 -50.32 36.25 27.25
C LYS A 2 -49.36 37.15 26.44
N PRO A 3 -48.18 37.49 26.97
CA PRO A 3 -46.98 36.82 26.45
C PRO A 3 -46.02 36.44 27.59
N ILE A 4 -45.67 35.17 27.78
CA ILE A 4 -44.56 34.44 27.12
C ILE A 4 -43.21 35.15 27.35
N LEU A 5 -42.51 34.75 28.42
CA LEU A 5 -41.12 35.07 28.67
C LEU A 5 -40.28 33.86 28.25
N THR A 6 -39.56 33.99 27.14
CA THR A 6 -38.80 32.94 26.48
C THR A 6 -37.47 32.71 27.21
N PHE A 7 -37.31 31.57 27.88
CA PHE A 7 -36.03 31.11 28.43
C PHE A 7 -35.31 30.34 27.31
N LEU A 8 -34.31 30.95 26.67
CA LEU A 8 -33.50 30.31 25.65
C LEU A 8 -32.47 29.38 26.32
N ALA A 9 -32.85 28.13 26.51
CA ALA A 9 -31.92 27.07 26.92
C ALA A 9 -31.08 26.67 25.71
N ALA A 10 -29.82 27.14 25.65
CA ALA A 10 -28.81 26.65 24.72
C ALA A 10 -28.40 25.22 25.15
N LEU A 11 -29.09 24.23 24.61
CA LEU A 11 -28.72 22.82 24.72
C LEU A 11 -27.54 22.55 23.79
N CYS A 12 -26.31 22.56 24.32
CA CYS A 12 -25.15 22.02 23.63
C CYS A 12 -25.41 20.54 23.31
N LEU A 13 -25.75 20.23 22.06
CA LEU A 13 -25.71 18.87 21.54
C LEU A 13 -24.23 18.44 21.48
N ALA A 14 -23.78 17.68 22.48
CA ALA A 14 -22.57 16.88 22.35
C ALA A 14 -22.86 15.79 21.31
N ALA A 15 -22.36 15.96 20.08
CA ALA A 15 -22.40 14.92 19.08
C ALA A 15 -21.51 13.75 19.53
N PRO A 16 -21.97 12.49 19.49
CA PRO A 16 -21.10 11.36 19.73
C PRO A 16 -20.07 11.29 18.59
N VAL A 17 -18.80 11.49 18.93
CA VAL A 17 -17.69 11.09 18.07
C VAL A 17 -17.65 9.57 18.11
N PHE A 18 -18.17 8.92 17.07
CA PHE A 18 -17.99 7.48 16.88
C PHE A 18 -16.52 7.22 16.53
N ALA A 19 -15.74 6.80 17.51
CA ALA A 19 -14.46 6.17 17.24
C ALA A 19 -14.73 4.86 16.49
N HIS A 20 -14.27 4.73 15.25
CA HIS A 20 -14.37 3.49 14.47
C HIS A 20 -13.46 2.42 15.10
N GLY A 21 -14.05 1.65 16.02
CA GLY A 21 -13.40 0.56 16.73
C GLY A 21 -14.25 -0.71 16.67
N PHE A 22 -13.62 -1.85 16.43
CA PHE A 22 -14.24 -3.17 16.43
C PHE A 22 -13.63 -4.03 17.53
N THR A 23 -14.44 -4.82 18.23
CA THR A 23 -13.97 -5.67 19.34
C THR A 23 -14.31 -7.13 19.09
N ALA A 24 -13.36 -8.02 19.34
CA ALA A 24 -13.55 -9.47 19.26
C ALA A 24 -12.83 -10.15 20.43
N GLY A 25 -13.60 -10.55 21.44
CA GLY A 25 -13.01 -10.98 22.72
C GLY A 25 -12.18 -9.85 23.32
N ASP A 26 -10.90 -10.11 23.59
CA ASP A 26 -9.95 -9.14 24.12
C ASP A 26 -9.24 -8.29 23.05
N LEU A 27 -9.49 -8.56 21.76
CA LEU A 27 -8.92 -7.79 20.66
C LEU A 27 -9.73 -6.52 20.40
N GLU A 28 -9.03 -5.41 20.21
CA GLU A 28 -9.57 -4.12 19.80
C GLU A 28 -8.89 -3.68 18.49
N ILE A 29 -9.67 -3.54 17.42
CA ILE A 29 -9.20 -3.06 16.12
C ILE A 29 -9.63 -1.60 15.97
N LYS A 30 -8.67 -0.70 15.80
CA LYS A 30 -8.87 0.74 15.71
C LYS A 30 -8.58 1.25 14.31
N HIS A 31 -9.49 2.11 13.84
CA HIS A 31 -9.32 2.93 12.64
C HIS A 31 -8.87 2.14 11.40
N PRO A 32 -9.60 1.07 10.98
CA PRO A 32 -9.35 0.48 9.67
C PRO A 32 -9.63 1.52 8.59
N HIS A 33 -8.62 1.87 7.81
CA HIS A 33 -8.74 2.85 6.74
C HIS A 33 -7.87 2.50 5.54
N ILE A 34 -8.24 3.06 4.39
CA ILE A 34 -7.54 2.95 3.12
C ILE A 34 -7.37 4.39 2.60
N PRO A 35 -6.15 4.94 2.55
CA PRO A 35 -5.92 6.19 1.86
C PRO A 35 -6.32 6.05 0.39
N GLN A 36 -7.10 7.01 -0.11
CA GLN A 36 -7.56 6.97 -1.50
C GLN A 36 -6.36 6.83 -2.45
N PRO A 37 -6.26 5.72 -3.21
CA PRO A 37 -5.18 5.51 -4.14
C PRO A 37 -5.38 6.38 -5.39
N ALA A 38 -4.33 6.51 -6.22
CA ALA A 38 -4.48 7.17 -7.52
C ALA A 38 -5.57 6.48 -8.36
N ALA A 39 -6.32 7.23 -9.18
CA ALA A 39 -7.44 6.70 -9.95
C ALA A 39 -7.07 5.55 -10.91
N SER A 40 -5.79 5.45 -11.32
CA SER A 40 -5.27 4.38 -12.16
C SER A 40 -4.70 3.19 -11.38
N ALA A 41 -4.61 3.28 -10.06
CA ALA A 41 -4.01 2.25 -9.21
C ALA A 41 -4.79 0.94 -9.30
N LYS A 42 -4.04 -0.17 -9.32
CA LYS A 42 -4.61 -1.53 -9.30
C LYS A 42 -4.55 -2.17 -7.92
N ALA A 43 -3.95 -1.49 -6.95
CA ALA A 43 -3.84 -1.94 -5.59
C ALA A 43 -3.93 -0.76 -4.61
N ALA A 44 -4.27 -1.07 -3.36
CA ALA A 44 -4.35 -0.11 -2.26
C ALA A 44 -3.82 -0.72 -0.96
N GLY A 45 -3.20 0.12 -0.12
CA GLY A 45 -2.79 -0.24 1.23
C GLY A 45 -3.90 0.03 2.24
N GLY A 46 -4.16 -0.94 3.12
CA GLY A 46 -5.05 -0.80 4.27
C GLY A 46 -4.27 -0.78 5.57
N PHE A 47 -4.67 0.11 6.45
CA PHE A 47 -3.97 0.43 7.70
C PHE A 47 -4.94 0.41 8.87
N MET A 48 -4.45 0.02 10.05
CA MET A 48 -5.21 -0.07 11.28
C MET A 48 -4.28 -0.29 12.47
N THR A 49 -4.78 -0.16 13.69
CA THR A 49 -4.06 -0.64 14.88
C THR A 49 -4.86 -1.77 15.53
N ILE A 50 -4.18 -2.86 15.89
CA ILE A 50 -4.78 -3.99 16.59
C ILE A 50 -4.15 -4.07 17.98
N THR A 51 -4.96 -3.93 19.02
CA THR A 51 -4.55 -4.08 20.42
C THR A 51 -5.11 -5.38 20.97
N ASN A 52 -4.28 -6.16 21.67
CA ASN A 52 -4.71 -7.34 22.40
C ASN A 52 -4.68 -7.05 23.90
N ASN A 53 -5.86 -6.88 24.50
CA ASN A 53 -6.00 -6.62 25.93
C ASN A 53 -6.02 -7.91 26.78
N GLY A 54 -5.85 -9.07 26.14
CA GLY A 54 -5.91 -10.38 26.77
C GLY A 54 -4.55 -10.83 27.31
N THR A 55 -4.55 -12.03 27.89
CA THR A 55 -3.35 -12.64 28.50
C THR A 55 -2.64 -13.64 27.60
N GLU A 56 -3.22 -13.98 26.45
CA GLU A 56 -2.62 -14.88 25.47
C GLU A 56 -2.36 -14.16 24.13
N PRO A 57 -1.30 -14.53 23.39
CA PRO A 57 -1.10 -14.01 22.04
C PRO A 57 -2.18 -14.50 21.08
N ASP A 58 -2.50 -13.67 20.09
CA ASP A 58 -3.30 -14.01 18.91
C ASP A 58 -2.52 -13.66 17.63
N ARG A 59 -2.96 -14.15 16.48
CA ARG A 59 -2.31 -13.93 15.19
C ARG A 59 -3.35 -13.55 14.15
N LEU A 60 -3.13 -12.43 13.44
CA LEU A 60 -3.89 -12.12 12.23
C LEU A 60 -3.31 -12.95 11.09
N ILE A 61 -4.07 -13.93 10.61
CA ILE A 61 -3.63 -14.92 9.62
C ILE A 61 -4.21 -14.68 8.22
N GLY A 62 -5.07 -13.67 8.08
CA GLY A 62 -5.64 -13.34 6.79
C GLY A 62 -6.68 -12.24 6.83
N ILE A 63 -7.08 -11.82 5.64
CA ILE A 63 -8.17 -10.89 5.43
C ILE A 63 -8.97 -11.30 4.18
N GLU A 64 -10.29 -11.19 4.28
CA GLU A 64 -11.20 -11.36 3.15
C GLU A 64 -11.92 -10.04 2.88
N SER A 65 -12.05 -9.69 1.60
CA SER A 65 -12.75 -8.48 1.18
C SER A 65 -13.24 -8.60 -0.25
N THR A 66 -14.32 -7.88 -0.56
CA THR A 66 -14.85 -7.74 -1.93
C THR A 66 -14.28 -6.52 -2.66
N ILE A 67 -13.51 -5.68 -1.95
CA ILE A 67 -12.82 -4.50 -2.48
C ILE A 67 -11.87 -4.87 -3.63
N ALA A 68 -11.25 -6.04 -3.54
CA ALA A 68 -10.20 -6.47 -4.43
C ALA A 68 -10.26 -7.97 -4.72
N ALA A 69 -9.67 -8.39 -5.83
CA ALA A 69 -9.56 -9.80 -6.20
C ALA A 69 -8.72 -10.63 -5.20
N LYS A 70 -7.76 -9.99 -4.53
CA LYS A 70 -6.91 -10.62 -3.52
C LYS A 70 -6.58 -9.64 -2.41
N SER A 71 -6.63 -10.10 -1.16
CA SER A 71 -6.28 -9.31 0.02
C SER A 71 -5.24 -10.10 0.83
N GLU A 72 -4.11 -9.49 1.14
CA GLU A 72 -2.98 -10.14 1.81
C GLU A 72 -2.38 -9.23 2.87
N VAL A 73 -1.65 -9.82 3.80
CA VAL A 73 -0.84 -9.06 4.76
C VAL A 73 0.60 -9.00 4.26
N HIS A 74 1.18 -7.80 4.24
CA HIS A 74 2.50 -7.52 3.69
C HIS A 74 3.33 -6.72 4.69
N GLU A 75 4.65 -6.84 4.59
CA GLU A 75 5.62 -6.04 5.32
C GLU A 75 6.46 -5.24 4.31
N SER A 76 6.49 -3.92 4.49
CA SER A 76 7.41 -3.03 3.79
C SER A 76 8.71 -2.89 4.57
N LYS A 77 9.85 -3.03 3.89
CA LYS A 77 11.19 -2.78 4.45
C LYS A 77 12.06 -2.07 3.42
N VAL A 78 12.84 -1.11 3.87
CA VAL A 78 13.88 -0.46 3.06
C VAL A 78 15.23 -1.06 3.47
N ASP A 79 16.00 -1.55 2.50
CA ASP A 79 17.33 -2.09 2.76
C ASP A 79 18.39 -1.00 2.96
N ALA A 80 19.62 -1.40 3.29
CA ALA A 80 20.73 -0.47 3.50
C ALA A 80 21.12 0.35 2.25
N ASN A 81 20.68 -0.06 1.07
CA ASN A 81 20.92 0.62 -0.21
C ASN A 81 19.76 1.54 -0.61
N GLY A 82 18.74 1.68 0.24
CA GLY A 82 17.54 2.48 -0.03
C GLY A 82 16.50 1.77 -0.90
N VAL A 83 16.63 0.47 -1.14
CA VAL A 83 15.67 -0.30 -1.94
C VAL A 83 14.51 -0.74 -1.07
N GLY A 84 13.31 -0.25 -1.39
CA GLY A 84 12.06 -0.69 -0.79
C GLY A 84 11.64 -2.07 -1.28
N THR A 85 11.33 -2.96 -0.35
CA THR A 85 10.78 -4.29 -0.58
C THR A 85 9.41 -4.39 0.10
N MET A 86 8.47 -5.04 -0.56
CA MET A 86 7.18 -5.42 -0.01
C MET A 86 7.06 -6.93 -0.09
N THR A 87 6.94 -7.58 1.06
CA THR A 87 6.93 -9.04 1.16
C THR A 87 5.65 -9.49 1.81
N HIS A 88 4.95 -10.44 1.17
CA HIS A 88 3.81 -11.10 1.78
C HIS A 88 4.25 -11.89 3.03
N ILE A 89 3.45 -11.83 4.09
CA ILE A 89 3.64 -12.60 5.31
C ILE A 89 2.37 -13.40 5.61
N ASP A 90 2.56 -14.62 6.12
CA ASP A 90 1.45 -15.54 6.41
C ASP A 90 0.63 -15.09 7.64
N ALA A 91 1.26 -14.40 8.60
CA ALA A 91 0.59 -13.94 9.80
C ALA A 91 1.33 -12.78 10.50
N ILE A 92 0.57 -11.98 11.23
CA ILE A 92 1.07 -10.99 12.20
C ILE A 92 0.78 -11.50 13.61
N GLU A 93 1.81 -11.59 14.45
CA GLU A 93 1.63 -11.88 15.88
C GLU A 93 1.22 -10.62 16.65
N ILE A 94 0.17 -10.75 17.47
CA ILE A 94 -0.33 -9.69 18.34
C ILE A 94 -0.11 -10.14 19.80
N PRO A 95 0.94 -9.64 20.47
CA PRO A 95 1.32 -10.11 21.79
C PRO A 95 0.27 -9.74 22.85
N PRO A 96 0.15 -10.53 23.95
CA PRO A 96 -0.77 -10.24 25.04
C PRO A 96 -0.43 -8.91 25.71
N GLY A 97 -1.44 -8.10 26.01
CA GLY A 97 -1.29 -6.73 26.54
C GLY A 97 -0.57 -5.77 25.58
N GLY A 98 -0.36 -6.16 24.32
CA GLY A 98 0.40 -5.41 23.34
C GLY A 98 -0.44 -4.87 22.19
N SER A 99 0.20 -4.19 21.25
CA SER A 99 -0.44 -3.66 20.06
C SER A 99 0.46 -3.79 18.84
N VAL A 100 -0.15 -4.00 17.68
CA VAL A 100 0.50 -3.95 16.38
C VAL A 100 -0.16 -2.87 15.55
N THR A 101 0.65 -1.99 14.97
CA THR A 101 0.19 -0.96 14.04
C THR A 101 0.53 -1.39 12.62
N LEU A 102 -0.48 -1.36 11.76
CA LEU A 102 -0.34 -1.48 10.32
C LEU A 102 -0.33 -0.06 9.75
N GLU A 103 0.82 0.36 9.19
CA GLU A 103 1.08 1.71 8.72
C GLU A 103 2.02 1.73 7.49
N HIS A 104 2.13 2.90 6.86
CA HIS A 104 3.04 3.11 5.74
C HIS A 104 4.49 2.79 6.10
N GLY A 105 5.16 2.04 5.23
CA GLY A 105 6.57 1.67 5.44
C GLY A 105 6.79 0.55 6.45
N GLY A 106 5.72 -0.04 7.01
CA GLY A 106 5.77 -1.21 7.87
C GLY A 106 4.79 -2.30 7.44
N LEU A 107 4.08 -2.88 8.41
CA LEU A 107 3.04 -3.86 8.17
C LEU A 107 1.81 -3.18 7.55
N HIS A 108 1.15 -3.83 6.60
CA HIS A 108 -0.09 -3.31 6.02
C HIS A 108 -0.87 -4.42 5.34
N VAL A 109 -2.16 -4.15 5.12
CA VAL A 109 -2.98 -4.97 4.24
C VAL A 109 -2.78 -4.50 2.80
N MET A 110 -2.51 -5.42 1.88
CA MET A 110 -2.41 -5.14 0.45
C MET A 110 -3.64 -5.67 -0.27
N PHE A 111 -4.47 -4.76 -0.77
CA PHE A 111 -5.62 -5.05 -1.62
C PHE A 111 -5.19 -5.03 -3.08
N MET A 112 -5.14 -6.17 -3.76
CA MET A 112 -4.66 -6.29 -5.15
C MET A 112 -5.79 -6.65 -6.12
N GLY A 113 -5.81 -5.95 -7.25
CA GLY A 113 -6.86 -6.11 -8.26
C GLY A 113 -8.16 -5.48 -7.78
N LEU A 114 -8.12 -4.18 -7.47
CA LEU A 114 -9.30 -3.41 -7.03
C LEU A 114 -10.47 -3.59 -8.01
N SER A 115 -11.63 -3.96 -7.47
CA SER A 115 -12.86 -4.23 -8.24
C SER A 115 -13.52 -2.95 -8.77
N ALA A 116 -13.32 -1.83 -8.06
CA ALA A 116 -13.82 -0.50 -8.40
C ALA A 116 -12.84 0.57 -7.86
N PRO A 117 -12.89 1.81 -8.37
CA PRO A 117 -12.19 2.93 -7.75
C PRO A 117 -12.64 3.12 -6.29
N LEU A 118 -11.68 3.40 -5.40
CA LEU A 118 -11.95 3.79 -4.02
C LEU A 118 -12.03 5.31 -3.95
N THR A 119 -13.10 5.85 -3.37
CA THR A 119 -13.31 7.30 -3.24
C THR A 119 -13.38 7.70 -1.78
N GLU A 120 -12.77 8.83 -1.42
CA GLU A 120 -12.83 9.39 -0.07
C GLU A 120 -14.27 9.43 0.46
N GLY A 121 -14.44 8.97 1.69
CA GLY A 121 -15.74 8.85 2.37
C GLY A 121 -16.45 7.51 2.12
N ASP A 122 -15.97 6.67 1.20
CA ASP A 122 -16.51 5.33 1.01
C ASP A 122 -16.23 4.45 2.24
N LEU A 123 -17.13 3.51 2.50
CA LEU A 123 -17.02 2.51 3.55
C LEU A 123 -17.10 1.11 2.94
N HIS A 124 -16.11 0.28 3.24
CA HIS A 124 -16.03 -1.07 2.69
C HIS A 124 -15.86 -2.12 3.78
N LYS A 125 -16.76 -3.11 3.77
CA LYS A 125 -16.68 -4.25 4.69
C LYS A 125 -15.57 -5.21 4.31
N ALA A 126 -14.87 -5.69 5.33
CA ALA A 126 -13.89 -6.76 5.23
C ALA A 126 -14.01 -7.68 6.45
N THR A 127 -13.37 -8.85 6.38
CA THR A 127 -13.29 -9.78 7.49
C THR A 127 -11.84 -10.07 7.80
N LEU A 128 -11.39 -9.70 9.00
CA LEU A 128 -10.10 -10.09 9.55
C LEU A 128 -10.22 -11.51 10.11
N ILE A 129 -9.22 -12.34 9.82
CA ILE A 129 -9.19 -13.73 10.27
C ILE A 129 -8.07 -13.87 11.28
N PHE A 130 -8.42 -14.08 12.53
CA PHE A 130 -7.51 -14.34 13.63
C PHE A 130 -7.45 -15.83 13.93
N GLU A 131 -6.28 -16.30 14.39
CA GLU A 131 -6.05 -17.70 14.72
C GLU A 131 -6.91 -18.15 15.92
N LYS A 132 -7.09 -17.29 16.95
CA LYS A 132 -7.88 -17.62 18.14
C LYS A 132 -9.22 -16.89 18.19
N ALA A 133 -9.24 -15.58 17.99
CA ALA A 133 -10.47 -14.79 18.01
C ALA A 133 -11.41 -15.12 16.83
N GLY A 134 -10.90 -15.80 15.79
CA GLY A 134 -11.67 -16.21 14.63
C GLY A 134 -11.95 -15.06 13.68
N ARG A 135 -13.14 -15.04 13.09
CA ARG A 135 -13.52 -14.10 12.03
C ARG A 135 -14.15 -12.84 12.62
N VAL A 136 -13.58 -11.69 12.30
CA VAL A 136 -14.02 -10.38 12.81
C VAL A 136 -14.37 -9.49 11.63
N GLU A 137 -15.64 -9.10 11.53
CA GLU A 137 -16.08 -8.13 10.54
C GLU A 137 -15.60 -6.73 10.93
N VAL A 138 -14.98 -6.04 9.98
CA VAL A 138 -14.53 -4.66 10.12
C VAL A 138 -14.99 -3.85 8.91
N GLU A 139 -15.02 -2.54 9.07
CA GLU A 139 -15.31 -1.60 7.99
C GLU A 139 -14.11 -0.68 7.81
N PHE A 140 -13.59 -0.61 6.58
CA PHE A 140 -12.53 0.30 6.19
C PHE A 140 -13.15 1.59 5.65
N SER A 141 -12.78 2.74 6.25
CA SER A 141 -13.04 4.04 5.65
C SER A 141 -12.02 4.34 4.57
N VAL A 142 -12.46 4.97 3.48
CA VAL A 142 -11.53 5.53 2.50
C VAL A 142 -11.26 6.97 2.91
N ASP A 143 -10.01 7.23 3.28
CA ASP A 143 -9.58 8.56 3.70
C ASP A 143 -9.07 9.37 2.51
N ALA A 144 -8.92 10.68 2.69
CA ALA A 144 -8.29 11.55 1.71
C ALA A 144 -6.94 10.96 1.25
N PRO A 145 -6.52 11.20 0.00
CA PRO A 145 -5.23 10.71 -0.48
C PRO A 145 -4.12 11.13 0.47
N THR A 146 -3.43 10.16 1.05
CA THR A 146 -2.18 10.44 1.75
C THR A 146 -1.18 10.84 0.69
N GLY A 147 -0.76 12.11 0.69
CA GLY A 147 0.39 12.54 -0.08
C GLY A 147 1.53 11.57 0.23
N GLN A 148 2.05 10.90 -0.80
CA GLN A 148 3.23 10.06 -0.73
C GLN A 148 4.25 10.74 0.21
N GLY A 149 4.53 10.12 1.36
CA GLY A 149 5.39 10.72 2.39
C GLY A 149 6.68 11.28 1.76
N ASP A 150 7.03 12.50 2.17
CA ASP A 150 8.31 13.16 1.96
C ASP A 150 9.06 12.71 0.68
N GLY A 151 8.48 13.08 -0.46
CA GLY A 151 9.25 13.16 -1.70
C GLY A 151 10.47 14.04 -1.42
N HIS A 152 11.63 13.41 -1.27
CA HIS A 152 12.89 14.11 -1.41
C HIS A 152 12.86 14.77 -2.78
N ASP A 153 12.72 16.10 -2.72
CA ASP A 153 12.83 17.01 -3.82
C ASP A 153 14.20 16.78 -4.48
N HIS A 154 14.23 16.01 -5.57
CA HIS A 154 15.37 15.93 -6.47
C HIS A 154 15.18 16.85 -7.67
N SER A 155 14.24 17.80 -7.58
CA SER A 155 14.02 18.85 -8.56
C SER A 155 14.74 20.14 -8.14
N THR A 156 16.05 20.07 -7.91
CA THR A 156 16.96 21.22 -8.10
C THR A 156 18.42 20.75 -8.17
N MET A 157 18.77 19.94 -9.17
CA MET A 157 20.11 20.04 -9.75
C MET A 157 20.05 21.03 -10.90
N ASP A 158 20.33 22.29 -10.57
CA ASP A 158 20.66 23.30 -11.56
C ASP A 158 22.03 22.94 -12.17
N HIS A 159 22.03 22.55 -13.45
CA HIS A 159 23.25 22.28 -14.21
C HIS A 159 23.78 23.53 -14.95
N SER A 160 23.36 24.74 -14.58
CA SER A 160 23.76 25.98 -15.26
C SER A 160 25.04 26.63 -14.73
N SER A 161 26.00 25.83 -14.25
CA SER A 161 27.37 26.33 -14.01
C SER A 161 28.44 25.25 -14.18
N MET A 162 28.72 24.85 -15.42
CA MET A 162 30.04 24.32 -15.78
C MET A 162 30.66 25.25 -16.82
N GLU A 163 31.52 26.15 -16.33
CA GLU A 163 32.39 26.97 -17.16
C GLU A 163 33.50 26.06 -17.73
N HIS A 164 33.40 25.71 -19.02
CA HIS A 164 34.44 24.97 -19.71
C HIS A 164 35.61 25.90 -20.07
N SER A 165 36.53 26.05 -19.13
CA SER A 165 37.86 26.59 -19.41
C SER A 165 38.63 25.62 -20.32
N LYS A 166 38.82 26.07 -21.57
CA LYS A 166 39.83 25.68 -22.57
C LYS A 166 40.71 24.46 -22.21
N MET A 167 40.44 23.33 -22.85
CA MET A 167 41.50 22.34 -23.14
C MET A 167 41.83 22.40 -24.63
N ASP A 168 43.10 22.70 -24.91
CA ASP A 168 43.72 22.59 -26.22
C ASP A 168 43.95 21.11 -26.54
N HIS A 169 43.45 20.65 -27.68
CA HIS A 169 43.69 19.30 -28.20
C HIS A 169 44.39 19.38 -29.55
N SER A 170 45.61 19.91 -29.54
CA SER A 170 46.57 19.68 -30.61
C SER A 170 47.07 18.23 -30.57
N GLY A 171 46.53 17.39 -31.46
CA GLY A 171 47.16 16.14 -31.88
C GLY A 171 46.47 14.88 -31.38
N MET A 172 45.52 14.37 -32.16
CA MET A 172 45.29 12.94 -32.33
C MET A 172 44.65 12.71 -33.70
N ALA A 173 45.30 11.85 -34.49
CA ALA A 173 45.02 11.61 -35.89
C ALA A 173 43.69 10.88 -36.12
N HIS A 174 43.06 11.18 -37.26
CA HIS A 174 41.93 10.44 -37.80
C HIS A 174 42.34 9.01 -38.15
N GLY A 175 41.70 8.04 -37.48
CA GLY A 175 41.74 6.62 -37.80
C GLY A 175 40.36 6.11 -38.16
N ASP A 176 40.22 5.75 -39.43
CA ASP A 176 39.23 4.97 -40.17
C ASP A 176 37.93 4.46 -39.49
N HIS A 177 36.85 4.60 -40.24
CA HIS A 177 35.52 4.07 -40.02
C HIS A 177 35.47 2.56 -40.33
N SER A 178 35.18 1.71 -39.34
CA SER A 178 34.53 0.43 -39.60
C SER A 178 33.83 -0.14 -38.37
N ALA A 179 32.63 -0.69 -38.60
CA ALA A 179 31.77 -1.45 -37.68
C ALA A 179 30.94 -0.68 -36.64
N MET A 180 29.86 -0.03 -37.11
CA MET A 180 28.65 0.17 -36.30
C MET A 180 27.77 -1.09 -36.39
N ALA A 181 27.61 -1.79 -35.27
CA ALA A 181 26.53 -2.76 -35.09
C ALA A 181 25.25 -2.01 -34.68
N PRO A 182 24.06 -2.36 -35.22
CA PRO A 182 22.82 -1.70 -34.85
C PRO A 182 22.38 -2.09 -33.43
N VAL A 183 22.03 -1.07 -32.64
CA VAL A 183 21.34 -1.21 -31.35
C VAL A 183 19.96 -1.80 -31.62
N MET A 184 19.73 -3.00 -31.09
CA MET A 184 18.44 -3.68 -31.11
C MET A 184 17.50 -2.99 -30.12
N THR A 185 16.59 -2.18 -30.62
CA THR A 185 15.36 -1.79 -29.93
C THR A 185 14.45 -3.02 -29.88
N GLY A 186 14.31 -3.63 -28.71
CA GLY A 186 13.46 -4.80 -28.50
C GLY A 186 12.32 -4.47 -27.54
N ASP A 187 11.11 -4.37 -28.10
CA ASP A 187 9.84 -4.30 -27.36
C ASP A 187 9.59 -5.60 -26.59
N PRO A 188 9.29 -5.58 -25.28
CA PRO A 188 8.98 -6.80 -24.54
C PRO A 188 7.47 -7.09 -24.58
N LEU A 189 6.88 -7.26 -25.76
CA LEU A 189 5.46 -7.63 -25.88
C LEU A 189 5.16 -8.57 -27.05
N VAL A 190 5.98 -9.60 -27.28
CA VAL A 190 5.58 -10.82 -28.00
C VAL A 190 6.54 -11.92 -27.52
N ASP A 191 6.16 -13.01 -26.87
CA ASP A 191 5.52 -14.17 -27.51
C ASP A 191 5.28 -15.25 -26.42
N ILE A 192 4.12 -15.20 -25.76
CA ILE A 192 3.70 -16.20 -24.76
C ILE A 192 3.32 -17.53 -25.46
N GLU A 193 3.01 -17.50 -26.75
CA GLU A 193 2.57 -18.68 -27.50
C GLU A 193 3.74 -19.60 -27.90
N ALA A 194 4.94 -19.05 -28.14
CA ALA A 194 6.15 -19.83 -28.39
C ALA A 194 6.63 -20.62 -27.16
N LEU A 195 6.47 -20.07 -25.95
CA LEU A 195 6.84 -20.73 -24.69
C LEU A 195 5.95 -21.94 -24.38
N LEU A 196 4.68 -21.90 -24.78
CA LEU A 196 3.73 -22.99 -24.55
C LEU A 196 4.02 -24.20 -25.45
N LYS A 197 4.45 -23.98 -26.71
CA LYS A 197 4.79 -25.06 -27.65
C LYS A 197 6.10 -25.78 -27.29
N ALA A 198 7.04 -25.09 -26.63
CA ALA A 198 8.29 -25.69 -26.16
C ALA A 198 8.11 -26.62 -24.94
N GLN A 199 7.16 -26.32 -24.05
CA GLN A 199 6.89 -27.13 -22.84
C GLN A 199 6.14 -28.44 -23.16
N LEU A 200 5.22 -28.42 -24.13
CA LEU A 200 4.45 -29.60 -24.54
C LEU A 200 5.30 -30.65 -25.27
N THR A 201 6.37 -30.24 -25.95
CA THR A 201 7.27 -31.16 -26.67
C THR A 201 8.16 -31.97 -25.72
N ARG A 202 8.49 -31.45 -24.52
CA ARG A 202 9.31 -32.18 -23.52
C ARG A 202 8.56 -33.25 -22.73
N ARG A 203 7.21 -33.28 -22.77
CA ARG A 203 6.41 -34.30 -22.07
C ARG A 203 6.14 -35.57 -22.88
N LYS A 204 6.51 -35.64 -24.17
CA LYS A 204 6.20 -36.78 -25.04
C LYS A 204 7.38 -37.74 -25.28
N THR A 205 8.52 -37.51 -24.63
CA THR A 205 9.73 -38.35 -24.78
C THR A 205 10.23 -38.89 -23.44
N ARG A 206 9.30 -39.27 -22.55
CA ARG A 206 9.60 -40.08 -21.39
C ARG A 206 8.46 -41.05 -21.11
#